data_AF-A0A1R0XG00-F1
#
_entry.id   AF-A0A1R0XG00-F1
#
_cell.length_a   1.000
_cell.length_b   1.000
_cell.length_c   1.000
_cell.angle_alpha   90.00
_cell.angle_beta   90.00
_cell.angle_gamma   90.00
#
_symmetry.space_group_name_H-M   'P 1'
#
loop_
_entity.id
_entity.type
_entity.pdbx_description
1 polymer ?
#
loop_
_entity_poly.entity_id
_entity_poly.type
_entity_poly.pdbx_seq_one_letter_code
_entity_poly.pdbx_strand_id
1 'polypeptide(L)'
;TPTSTPNPGTSTKIEAENMIKSGQYTSNISSPFSGVALYANNDLVKYTQNFTTGTHNFSLRGASNNSNMARVDLKIGGVTKGTFYFGGSSPAVYTLNNVSHGTGNQEIQLVVTTDNGTWDAYLDYL
;
A
#
# COMPACT_ATOMS: atom_id res chain seq x y z
N THR A 1 31.86 -5.22 -13.63
CA THR A 1 31.25 -4.04 -12.96
C THR A 1 30.81 -4.46 -11.58
N PRO A 2 31.24 -3.82 -10.49
CA PRO A 2 30.73 -4.19 -9.17
C PRO A 2 29.31 -3.65 -9.06
N THR A 3 28.36 -4.57 -8.91
CA THR A 3 26.98 -4.28 -8.49
C THR A 3 27.02 -3.69 -7.08
N SER A 4 26.61 -2.44 -6.95
CA SER A 4 26.38 -1.81 -5.65
C SER A 4 25.28 -2.57 -4.91
N THR A 5 25.66 -3.35 -3.91
CA THR A 5 24.75 -3.79 -2.85
C THR A 5 24.14 -2.54 -2.22
N PRO A 6 22.80 -2.35 -2.24
CA PRO A 6 22.19 -1.23 -1.54
C PRO A 6 22.58 -1.34 -0.07
N ASN A 7 23.04 -0.22 0.49
CA ASN A 7 23.17 -0.02 1.93
C ASN A 7 21.92 -0.60 2.62
N PRO A 8 22.02 -1.38 3.72
CA PRO A 8 20.85 -1.78 4.49
C PRO A 8 20.25 -0.52 5.12
N GLY A 9 19.45 0.21 4.34
CA GLY A 9 18.57 1.24 4.86
C GLY A 9 17.64 0.56 5.84
N THR A 10 17.43 1.18 7.00
CA THR A 10 16.38 0.78 7.94
C THR A 10 15.04 0.77 7.20
N SER A 11 14.53 -0.42 6.90
CA SER A 11 13.19 -0.60 6.36
C SER A 11 12.18 -0.41 7.49
N THR A 12 11.33 0.59 7.38
CA THR A 12 10.17 0.76 8.27
C THR A 12 9.03 -0.10 7.72
N LYS A 13 8.51 -1.01 8.54
CA LYS A 13 7.33 -1.81 8.22
C LYS A 13 6.13 -1.24 8.99
N ILE A 14 5.03 -0.96 8.31
CA ILE A 14 3.79 -0.50 8.95
C ILE A 14 2.66 -1.47 8.60
N GLU A 15 2.13 -2.16 9.61
CA GLU A 15 0.99 -3.07 9.46
C GLU A 15 -0.28 -2.27 9.11
N ALA A 16 -1.04 -2.71 8.12
CA ALA A 16 -2.22 -2.01 7.61
C ALA A 16 -3.34 -1.93 8.68
N GLU A 17 -3.47 -2.95 9.52
CA GLU A 17 -4.45 -2.98 10.61
C GLU A 17 -4.19 -1.91 11.69
N ASN A 18 -2.96 -1.40 11.78
CA ASN A 18 -2.55 -0.33 12.69
C ASN A 18 -2.71 1.08 12.09
N MET A 19 -2.99 1.18 10.78
CA MET A 19 -3.25 2.45 10.11
C MET A 19 -4.68 2.96 10.41
N ILE A 20 -4.88 4.27 10.23
CA ILE A 20 -6.21 4.90 10.33
C ILE A 20 -7.04 4.48 9.13
N LYS A 21 -8.23 3.93 9.39
CA LYS A 21 -9.18 3.49 8.37
C LYS A 21 -10.12 4.62 7.98
N SER A 22 -10.47 4.71 6.71
CA SER A 22 -11.49 5.62 6.19
C SER A 22 -12.15 5.03 4.95
N GLY A 23 -13.22 5.66 4.47
CA GLY A 23 -14.11 5.07 3.48
C GLY A 23 -15.26 4.29 4.12
N GLN A 24 -16.13 3.76 3.27
CA GLN A 24 -17.43 3.24 3.69
C GLN A 24 -17.31 1.83 4.30
N TYR A 25 -16.42 1.00 3.76
CA TYR A 25 -16.40 -0.42 4.08
C TYR A 25 -15.05 -0.93 4.59
N THR A 26 -14.01 -0.08 4.62
CA THR A 26 -12.68 -0.44 5.14
C THR A 26 -12.76 -1.16 6.50
N SER A 27 -12.29 -2.40 6.57
CA SER A 27 -12.39 -3.21 7.78
C SER A 27 -11.19 -4.15 7.97
N ASN A 28 -10.97 -4.60 9.20
CA ASN A 28 -9.92 -5.57 9.50
C ASN A 28 -10.28 -6.95 8.93
N ILE A 29 -9.25 -7.70 8.51
CA ILE A 29 -9.32 -9.10 8.13
C ILE A 29 -8.28 -9.92 8.92
N SER A 30 -8.51 -11.24 9.02
CA SER A 30 -7.58 -12.20 9.63
C SER A 30 -7.13 -13.31 8.68
N SER A 31 -7.64 -13.32 7.46
CA SER A 31 -7.29 -14.26 6.39
C SER A 31 -7.35 -13.53 5.05
N PRO A 32 -6.40 -13.75 4.13
CA PRO A 32 -5.29 -14.72 4.16
C PRO A 32 -4.09 -14.30 5.05
N PHE A 33 -4.20 -13.16 5.72
CA PHE A 33 -3.27 -12.63 6.72
C PHE A 33 -4.04 -11.69 7.66
N SER A 34 -3.46 -11.32 8.80
CA SER A 34 -3.91 -10.16 9.57
C SER A 34 -3.69 -8.91 8.73
N GLY A 35 -4.70 -8.05 8.63
CA GLY A 35 -4.62 -6.90 7.74
C GLY A 35 -5.92 -6.14 7.61
N VAL A 36 -6.09 -5.45 6.48
CA VAL A 36 -7.27 -4.66 6.13
C VAL A 36 -7.79 -5.02 4.74
N ALA A 37 -9.11 -5.02 4.56
CA ALA A 37 -9.75 -5.10 3.26
C ALA A 37 -10.33 -3.73 2.84
N LEU A 38 -10.16 -3.40 1.57
CA LEU A 38 -10.74 -2.25 0.88
C LEU A 38 -11.70 -2.78 -0.20
N TYR A 39 -12.98 -2.45 -0.10
CA TYR A 39 -14.05 -3.09 -0.88
C TYR A 39 -14.60 -2.21 -1.99
N ALA A 40 -14.48 -0.88 -1.84
CA ALA A 40 -15.07 0.06 -2.79
C ALA A 40 -14.17 1.26 -3.02
N ASN A 41 -14.52 2.05 -4.04
CA ASN A 41 -13.87 3.33 -4.28
C ASN A 41 -13.94 4.23 -3.05
N ASN A 42 -12.79 4.83 -2.72
CA ASN A 42 -12.51 5.66 -1.56
C ASN A 42 -12.33 4.92 -0.22
N ASP A 43 -12.42 3.59 -0.20
CA ASP A 43 -11.87 2.82 0.93
C ASP A 43 -10.35 2.98 0.97
N LEU A 44 -9.84 3.32 2.16
CA LEU A 44 -8.42 3.55 2.37
C LEU A 44 -7.95 3.26 3.78
N VAL A 45 -6.65 3.04 3.88
CA VAL A 45 -5.87 3.19 5.11
C VAL A 45 -4.86 4.31 4.98
N LYS A 46 -4.57 5.00 6.07
CA LYS A 46 -3.62 6.12 6.08
C LYS A 46 -2.85 6.27 7.39
N TYR A 47 -1.68 6.87 7.29
CA TYR A 47 -0.85 7.25 8.42
C TYR A 47 0.08 8.41 8.06
N THR A 48 0.69 9.03 9.07
CA THR A 48 1.71 10.06 8.86
C THR A 48 3.09 9.44 8.99
N GLN A 49 3.92 9.58 7.95
CA GLN A 49 5.33 9.20 7.96
C GLN A 49 6.19 10.47 7.99
N ASN A 50 7.15 10.53 8.92
CA ASN A 50 8.21 11.54 8.86
C ASN A 50 9.33 11.05 7.94
N PHE A 51 9.58 11.73 6.84
CA PHE A 51 10.66 11.40 5.92
C PHE A 51 11.85 12.35 6.06
N THR A 52 13.04 11.81 6.28
CA THR A 52 14.28 12.59 6.32
C THR A 52 14.87 12.83 4.92
N THR A 53 14.47 12.04 3.92
CA THR A 53 14.87 12.19 2.51
C THR A 53 13.66 12.13 1.57
N GLY A 54 13.82 12.54 0.32
CA GLY A 54 12.69 12.74 -0.63
C GLY A 54 12.46 11.61 -1.62
N THR A 55 13.09 10.44 -1.48
CA THR A 55 12.92 9.33 -2.43
C THR A 55 13.08 7.99 -1.74
N HIS A 56 12.09 7.11 -1.87
CA HIS A 56 12.09 5.78 -1.26
C HIS A 56 11.45 4.74 -2.18
N ASN A 57 11.68 3.46 -1.87
CA ASN A 57 10.91 2.35 -2.40
C ASN A 57 9.76 2.04 -1.44
N PHE A 58 8.60 1.67 -1.98
CA PHE A 58 7.43 1.29 -1.19
C PHE A 58 7.02 -0.12 -1.60
N SER A 59 6.95 -1.04 -0.64
CA SER A 59 6.68 -2.46 -0.88
C SER A 59 5.42 -2.88 -0.15
N LEU A 60 4.29 -2.93 -0.84
CA LEU A 60 3.02 -3.33 -0.26
C LEU A 60 2.85 -4.85 -0.37
N ARG A 61 2.68 -5.54 0.75
CA ARG A 61 2.20 -6.92 0.77
C ARG A 61 0.68 -6.93 0.76
N GLY A 62 0.09 -7.68 -0.17
CA GLY A 62 -1.35 -7.75 -0.32
C GLY A 62 -1.79 -8.88 -1.24
N ALA A 63 -3.10 -8.94 -1.48
CA ALA A 63 -3.76 -9.88 -2.38
C ALA A 63 -5.06 -9.28 -2.93
N SER A 64 -5.58 -9.87 -4.00
CA SER A 64 -6.99 -9.74 -4.35
C SER A 64 -7.83 -10.70 -3.50
N ASN A 65 -9.13 -10.47 -3.35
CA ASN A 65 -10.03 -11.48 -2.78
C ASN A 65 -10.26 -12.68 -3.71
N ASN A 66 -9.98 -12.54 -5.01
CA ASN A 66 -10.24 -13.57 -6.02
C ASN A 66 -9.16 -13.57 -7.12
N SER A 67 -9.46 -14.14 -8.31
CA SER A 67 -8.51 -14.22 -9.44
C SER A 67 -8.43 -12.93 -10.28
N ASN A 68 -9.30 -11.95 -10.04
CA ASN A 68 -9.25 -10.67 -10.72
C ASN A 68 -8.17 -9.79 -10.09
N MET A 69 -7.61 -8.89 -10.89
CA MET A 69 -6.53 -8.01 -10.46
C MET A 69 -7.06 -6.86 -9.59
N ALA A 70 -6.70 -6.87 -8.31
CA ALA A 70 -6.93 -5.74 -7.41
C ALA A 70 -5.88 -4.64 -7.60
N ARG A 71 -6.28 -3.39 -7.40
CA ARG A 71 -5.44 -2.20 -7.60
C ARG A 71 -5.56 -1.25 -6.42
N VAL A 72 -4.42 -0.77 -5.92
CA VAL A 72 -4.37 0.17 -4.79
C VAL A 72 -3.42 1.30 -5.12
N ASP A 73 -3.92 2.53 -5.09
CA ASP A 73 -3.10 3.72 -5.33
C ASP A 73 -2.33 4.11 -4.06
N LEU A 74 -1.04 4.40 -4.24
CA LEU A 74 -0.21 5.09 -3.26
C LEU A 74 -0.41 6.60 -3.44
N LYS A 75 -0.90 7.29 -2.41
CA LYS A 75 -0.85 8.75 -2.34
C LYS A 75 0.10 9.19 -1.23
N ILE A 76 0.92 10.20 -1.52
CA ILE A 76 1.82 10.84 -0.56
C ILE A 76 1.57 12.34 -0.61
N GLY A 77 1.18 12.92 0.53
CA GLY A 77 0.85 14.35 0.60
C GLY A 77 -0.31 14.74 -0.33
N GLY A 78 -1.28 13.85 -0.52
CA GLY A 78 -2.44 14.05 -1.40
C GLY A 78 -2.20 13.79 -2.89
N VAL A 79 -0.96 13.49 -3.31
CA VAL A 79 -0.61 13.25 -4.72
C VAL A 79 -0.45 11.75 -4.98
N THR A 80 -1.13 11.22 -6.00
CA THR A 80 -0.92 9.83 -6.45
C THR A 80 0.50 9.65 -7.00
N LYS A 81 1.21 8.66 -6.46
CA LYS A 81 2.61 8.36 -6.79
C LYS A 81 2.78 7.07 -7.60
N GLY A 82 1.78 6.20 -7.59
CA GLY A 82 1.77 4.96 -8.34
C GLY A 82 0.65 4.05 -7.85
N THR A 83 0.56 2.88 -8.47
CA THR A 83 -0.48 1.88 -8.17
C THR A 83 0.20 0.54 -7.93
N PHE A 84 -0.18 -0.14 -6.85
CA PHE A 84 0.16 -1.53 -6.57
C PHE A 84 -0.85 -2.46 -7.26
N TYR A 85 -0.37 -3.59 -7.76
CA TYR A 85 -1.19 -4.56 -8.50
C TYR A 85 -1.10 -5.95 -7.86
N PHE A 86 -2.25 -6.55 -7.54
CA PHE A 86 -2.34 -7.90 -7.01
C PHE A 86 -3.19 -8.76 -7.94
N GLY A 87 -2.52 -9.59 -8.75
CA GLY A 87 -3.15 -10.36 -9.84
C GLY A 87 -3.92 -11.60 -9.41
N GLY A 88 -4.14 -11.83 -8.12
CA GLY A 88 -4.84 -13.01 -7.62
C GLY A 88 -4.91 -13.06 -6.10
N SER A 89 -5.46 -14.16 -5.58
CA SER A 89 -5.74 -14.34 -4.15
C SER A 89 -4.58 -14.84 -3.31
N SER A 90 -3.45 -15.19 -3.94
CA SER A 90 -2.23 -15.53 -3.20
C SER A 90 -1.52 -14.25 -2.75
N PRO A 91 -1.16 -14.12 -1.45
CA PRO A 91 -0.40 -12.97 -0.96
C PRO A 91 0.93 -12.78 -1.70
N ALA A 92 1.19 -11.54 -2.14
CA ALA A 92 2.40 -11.16 -2.85
C ALA A 92 2.88 -9.77 -2.40
N VAL A 93 4.14 -9.45 -2.67
CA VAL A 93 4.71 -8.11 -2.44
C VAL A 93 4.87 -7.41 -3.78
N TYR A 94 4.31 -6.22 -3.90
CA TYR A 94 4.52 -5.34 -5.05
C TYR A 94 5.34 -4.12 -4.63
N THR A 95 6.42 -3.83 -5.35
CA THR A 95 7.32 -2.70 -5.04
C THR A 95 7.22 -1.60 -6.08
N LEU A 96 6.90 -0.38 -5.63
CA LEU A 96 7.13 0.85 -6.38
C LEU A 96 8.54 1.36 -6.05
N ASN A 97 9.41 1.44 -7.05
CA ASN A 97 10.79 1.87 -6.87
C ASN A 97 10.95 3.38 -7.12
N ASN A 98 11.87 4.00 -6.39
CA ASN A 98 12.32 5.38 -6.60
C ASN A 98 11.16 6.41 -6.59
N VAL A 99 10.20 6.23 -5.68
CA VAL A 99 9.07 7.15 -5.54
C VAL A 99 9.54 8.45 -4.91
N SER A 100 9.47 9.54 -5.67
CA SER A 100 9.83 10.89 -5.20
C SER A 100 8.69 11.56 -4.45
N HIS A 101 8.99 12.14 -3.28
CA HIS A 101 8.05 12.84 -2.40
C HIS A 101 8.75 13.92 -1.55
N GLY A 102 7.97 14.70 -0.80
CA GLY A 102 8.50 15.71 0.13
C GLY A 102 9.13 15.09 1.38
N THR A 103 9.98 15.84 2.06
CA THR A 103 10.51 15.51 3.39
C THR A 103 9.56 15.97 4.51
N GLY A 104 9.88 15.66 5.76
CA GLY A 104 9.06 15.98 6.93
C GLY A 104 7.85 15.06 7.04
N ASN A 105 6.83 15.51 7.78
CA ASN A 105 5.59 14.75 7.95
C ASN A 105 4.79 14.75 6.65
N GLN A 106 4.60 13.58 6.07
CA GLN A 106 3.77 13.35 4.90
C GLN A 106 2.66 12.35 5.26
N GLU A 107 1.43 12.63 4.86
CA GLU A 107 0.35 11.64 4.93
C GLU A 107 0.55 10.63 3.80
N ILE A 108 0.63 9.35 4.15
CA ILE A 108 0.60 8.21 3.25
C ILE A 108 -0.82 7.68 3.22
N GLN A 109 -1.37 7.45 2.03
CA GLN A 109 -2.65 6.78 1.84
C GLN A 109 -2.48 5.60 0.87
N LEU A 110 -3.11 4.48 1.22
CA LEU A 110 -3.33 3.34 0.34
C LEU A 110 -4.84 3.29 0.06
N VAL A 111 -5.25 3.59 -1.18
CA VAL A 111 -6.66 3.85 -1.50
C VAL A 111 -7.10 3.12 -2.77
N VAL A 112 -8.33 2.60 -2.75
CA VAL A 112 -8.99 2.05 -3.94
C VAL A 112 -9.71 3.17 -4.69
N THR A 113 -9.45 3.28 -5.99
CA THR A 113 -10.00 4.34 -6.88
C THR A 113 -10.61 3.80 -8.17
N THR A 114 -10.45 2.49 -8.44
CA THR A 114 -10.86 1.85 -9.69
C THR A 114 -11.67 0.57 -9.48
N ASP A 115 -12.22 0.38 -8.27
CA ASP A 115 -13.17 -0.71 -8.04
C ASP A 115 -14.38 -0.58 -8.98
N ASN A 116 -14.82 -1.74 -9.44
CA ASN A 116 -15.96 -1.93 -10.32
C ASN A 116 -16.86 -3.10 -9.86
N GLY A 117 -16.72 -3.52 -8.60
CA GLY A 117 -17.49 -4.61 -7.99
C GLY A 117 -17.02 -6.01 -8.36
N THR A 118 -15.80 -6.17 -8.91
CA THR A 118 -15.29 -7.49 -9.34
C THR A 118 -14.12 -8.01 -8.51
N TRP A 119 -13.58 -7.21 -7.59
CA TRP A 119 -12.47 -7.57 -6.71
C TRP A 119 -12.47 -6.69 -5.48
N ASP A 120 -11.94 -7.21 -4.37
CA ASP A 120 -11.55 -6.41 -3.20
C ASP A 120 -10.03 -6.48 -3.04
N ALA A 121 -9.44 -5.45 -2.41
CA ALA A 121 -8.01 -5.43 -2.10
C ALA A 121 -7.75 -5.78 -0.63
N TYR A 122 -6.90 -6.78 -0.39
CA TYR A 122 -6.45 -7.17 0.95
C TYR A 122 -5.02 -6.67 1.16
N LEU A 123 -4.79 -5.96 2.26
CA LEU A 123 -3.53 -5.29 2.60
C LEU A 123 -3.00 -5.84 3.92
N ASP A 124 -1.75 -6.30 3.91
CA ASP A 124 -1.03 -6.78 5.10
C ASP A 124 -0.18 -5.63 5.68
N TYR A 125 0.88 -5.25 4.97
CA TYR A 125 1.79 -4.18 5.40
C TYR A 125 2.38 -3.41 4.24
N LEU A 126 2.80 -2.17 4.53
CA LEU A 126 3.62 -1.33 3.67
C LEU A 126 5.06 -1.23 4.20
#